data_AF-A0A3C1B7Q9-F1
#
_entry.id   AF-A0A3C1B7Q9-F1
#
_cell.length_a   1.000
_cell.length_b   1.000
_cell.length_c   1.000
_cell.angle_alpha   90.00
_cell.angle_beta   90.00
_cell.angle_gamma   90.00
#
_symmetry.space_group_name_H-M   'P 1'
#
loop_
_entity.id
_entity.type
_entity.pdbx_description
1 polymer ?
#
loop_
_entity_poly.entity_id
_entity_poly.type
_entity_poly.pdbx_seq_one_letter_code
_entity_poly.pdbx_strand_id
1 'polypeptide(L)'
;VLTSAFRAFGGEELVKEYLNSLPGGFWTKFVIVMAVIFILGFFLDFIEIAVVVVPIVAPILLSDPSANITAVWLGVMIGLNIQTSFLTPPFGFA
;
A
#
# COMPACT_ATOMS: atom_id res chain seq x y z
N VAL A 1 -6.32 8.95 15.10
CA VAL A 1 -7.76 8.71 15.42
C VAL A 1 -8.46 7.98 14.28
N LEU A 2 -8.36 8.44 13.02
CA LEU A 2 -8.91 7.72 11.86
C LEU A 2 -8.25 6.35 11.61
N THR A 3 -6.92 6.26 11.65
CA THR A 3 -6.16 4.99 11.53
C THR A 3 -6.48 3.99 12.65
N SER A 4 -6.66 4.46 13.88
CA SER A 4 -7.06 3.63 15.02
C SER A 4 -8.52 3.18 14.95
N ALA A 5 -9.42 4.03 14.43
CA ALA A 5 -10.81 3.65 14.18
C ALA A 5 -10.90 2.62 13.04
N PHE A 6 -10.16 2.81 11.93
CA PHE A 6 -10.14 1.87 10.81
C PHE A 6 -9.58 0.49 11.20
N ARG A 7 -8.57 0.47 12.08
CA ARG A 7 -8.09 -0.75 12.74
C ARG A 7 -9.14 -1.36 13.67
N ALA A 8 -9.82 -0.54 14.49
CA ALA A 8 -10.87 -1.00 15.41
C ALA A 8 -12.13 -1.53 14.70
N PHE A 9 -12.42 -1.06 13.50
CA PHE A 9 -13.51 -1.56 12.63
C PHE A 9 -13.11 -2.77 11.78
N GLY A 10 -11.88 -3.28 11.92
CA GLY A 10 -11.43 -4.49 11.20
C GLY A 10 -11.06 -4.28 9.74
N GLY A 11 -10.85 -3.04 9.30
CA GLY A 11 -10.47 -2.73 7.91
C GLY A 11 -9.11 -3.34 7.52
N GLU A 12 -8.18 -3.44 8.47
CA GLU A 12 -6.89 -4.12 8.27
C GLU A 12 -7.07 -5.63 8.02
N GLU A 13 -7.94 -6.29 8.79
CA GLU A 13 -8.22 -7.72 8.63
C GLU A 13 -8.96 -7.98 7.32
N LEU A 14 -9.91 -7.12 6.93
CA LEU A 14 -10.61 -7.20 5.65
C LEU A 14 -9.67 -7.11 4.45
N VAL A 15 -8.74 -6.14 4.45
CA VAL A 15 -7.75 -6.00 3.38
C VAL A 15 -6.80 -7.20 3.34
N LYS A 16 -6.38 -7.67 4.51
CA LYS A 16 -5.50 -8.84 4.63
C LYS A 16 -6.17 -10.13 4.15
N GLU A 17 -7.41 -10.37 4.55
CA GLU A 17 -8.19 -11.54 4.15
C GLU A 17 -8.51 -11.51 2.65
N TYR A 18 -8.88 -10.34 2.11
CA TYR A 18 -9.03 -10.15 0.67
C TYR A 18 -7.73 -10.45 -0.08
N LEU A 19 -6.60 -9.83 0.31
CA LEU A 19 -5.31 -10.07 -0.35
C LEU A 19 -4.82 -11.51 -0.20
N ASN A 20 -5.11 -12.19 0.91
CA ASN A 20 -4.76 -13.59 1.12
C ASN A 20 -5.68 -14.57 0.39
N SER A 21 -6.91 -14.17 0.08
CA SER A 21 -7.84 -14.97 -0.74
C SER A 21 -7.47 -15.01 -2.22
N LEU A 22 -6.58 -14.11 -2.67
CA LEU A 22 -6.19 -14.00 -4.07
C LEU A 22 -5.13 -15.04 -4.47
N PRO A 23 -5.30 -15.71 -5.63
CA PRO A 23 -4.29 -16.61 -6.17
C PRO A 23 -3.08 -15.83 -6.72
N GLY A 24 -1.87 -16.38 -6.52
CA GLY A 24 -0.63 -15.86 -7.11
C GLY A 24 0.40 -15.26 -6.14
N GLY A 25 0.24 -15.53 -4.83
CA GLY A 25 1.29 -15.31 -3.82
C GLY A 25 1.70 -13.84 -3.69
N PHE A 26 2.97 -13.60 -3.35
CA PHE A 26 3.50 -12.25 -3.18
C PHE A 26 3.27 -11.33 -4.38
N TRP A 27 3.57 -11.78 -5.61
CA TRP A 27 3.55 -10.90 -6.79
C TRP A 27 2.16 -10.35 -7.12
N THR A 28 1.11 -11.16 -6.98
CA THR A 28 -0.27 -10.67 -7.16
C THR A 28 -0.61 -9.61 -6.12
N LYS A 29 -0.32 -9.87 -4.84
CA LYS A 29 -0.58 -8.92 -3.75
C LYS A 29 0.21 -7.62 -3.97
N PHE A 30 1.47 -7.73 -4.37
CA PHE A 30 2.36 -6.60 -4.63
C PHE A 30 1.84 -5.70 -5.75
N VAL A 31 1.46 -6.27 -6.89
CA VAL A 31 0.95 -5.48 -8.04
C VAL A 31 -0.36 -4.77 -7.69
N ILE A 32 -1.25 -5.44 -6.96
CA ILE A 32 -2.53 -4.83 -6.52
C ILE A 32 -2.27 -3.67 -5.56
N VAL A 33 -1.40 -3.87 -4.56
CA VAL A 33 -1.03 -2.79 -3.63
C VAL A 33 -0.39 -1.62 -4.38
N MET A 34 0.47 -1.88 -5.35
CA MET A 34 1.07 -0.83 -6.17
C MET A 34 0.01 -0.08 -6.99
N ALA A 35 -0.93 -0.78 -7.63
CA ALA A 35 -2.01 -0.14 -8.36
C ALA A 35 -2.92 0.72 -7.46
N VAL A 36 -3.25 0.23 -6.26
CA VAL A 36 -4.06 0.98 -5.28
C VAL A 36 -3.32 2.23 -4.80
N ILE A 37 -2.05 2.11 -4.41
CA ILE A 37 -1.22 3.26 -4.01
C ILE A 37 -1.12 4.27 -5.15
N PHE A 38 -0.97 3.79 -6.39
CA PHE A 38 -0.89 4.64 -7.57
C PHE A 38 -2.17 5.43 -7.81
N ILE A 39 -3.35 4.82 -7.63
CA ILE A 39 -4.63 5.53 -7.79
C ILE A 39 -4.89 6.48 -6.62
N LEU A 40 -4.54 6.07 -5.39
CA LEU A 40 -4.71 6.89 -4.19
C LEU A 40 -3.81 8.14 -4.21
N GLY A 41 -2.60 8.03 -4.75
CA GLY A 41 -1.67 9.17 -4.89
C GLY A 41 -2.13 10.25 -5.85
N PHE A 42 -3.20 10.04 -6.62
CA PHE A 42 -3.82 11.11 -7.41
C PHE A 42 -4.61 12.10 -6.54
N PHE A 43 -5.04 11.68 -5.35
CA PHE A 43 -5.93 12.44 -4.47
C PHE A 43 -5.31 12.77 -3.11
N LEU A 44 -4.39 11.93 -2.61
CA LEU A 44 -3.80 12.02 -1.27
C LEU A 44 -2.31 12.35 -1.34
N ASP A 45 -1.82 13.09 -0.34
CA ASP A 45 -0.40 13.47 -0.24
C ASP A 45 0.49 12.27 0.17
N PHE A 46 1.78 12.31 -0.19
CA PHE A 46 2.74 11.24 0.11
C PHE A 46 2.88 10.99 1.61
N ILE A 47 2.80 12.04 2.43
CA ILE A 47 2.87 11.92 3.89
C ILE A 47 1.65 11.14 4.41
N GLU A 48 0.47 11.42 3.87
CA GLU A 48 -0.77 10.75 4.28
C GLU A 48 -0.74 9.27 3.89
N ILE A 49 -0.32 8.96 2.66
CA ILE A 49 -0.15 7.57 2.21
C ILE A 49 0.91 6.84 3.06
N ALA A 50 2.04 7.48 3.35
CA ALA A 50 3.11 6.89 4.14
C ALA A 50 2.70 6.60 5.60
N VAL A 51 1.84 7.43 6.19
CA VAL A 51 1.39 7.28 7.59
C VAL A 51 0.18 6.35 7.70
N VAL A 52 -0.68 6.27 6.68
CA VAL A 52 -1.92 5.49 6.73
C VAL A 52 -1.79 4.16 6.02
N VAL A 53 -1.38 4.15 4.75
CA VAL A 53 -1.44 2.97 3.88
C VAL A 53 -0.24 2.06 4.09
N VAL A 54 0.97 2.62 4.11
CA VAL A 54 2.22 1.83 4.22
C VAL A 54 2.25 0.92 5.45
N PRO A 55 1.87 1.37 6.67
CA PRO A 55 1.88 0.51 7.86
C PRO A 55 0.87 -0.64 7.81
N ILE A 56 -0.16 -0.55 6.95
CA ILE A 56 -1.16 -1.59 6.75
C ILE A 56 -0.66 -2.61 5.73
N VAL A 57 -0.16 -2.16 4.59
CA VAL A 57 0.22 -3.06 3.47
C VAL A 57 1.60 -3.71 3.66
N ALA A 58 2.55 -3.02 4.28
CA ALA A 58 3.91 -3.52 4.48
C ALA A 58 3.99 -4.85 5.27
N PRO A 59 3.33 -5.02 6.43
CA PRO A 59 3.36 -6.29 7.15
C PRO A 59 2.67 -7.41 6.37
N ILE A 60 1.62 -7.11 5.59
CA ILE A 60 0.93 -8.10 4.75
C ILE A 60 1.86 -8.63 3.67
N LEU A 61 2.60 -7.74 2.99
CA LEU A 61 3.52 -8.11 1.91
C LEU A 61 4.80 -8.78 2.41
N LEU A 62 5.31 -8.38 3.58
CA LEU A 62 6.50 -8.99 4.20
C LEU A 62 6.19 -10.28 4.96
N SER A 63 4.91 -10.61 5.18
CA SER A 63 4.51 -11.86 5.85
C SER A 63 4.70 -13.11 5.00
N ASP A 64 4.99 -12.96 3.70
CA ASP A 64 5.24 -14.09 2.80
C ASP A 64 6.74 -14.45 2.79
N PRO A 65 7.15 -15.53 3.50
CA PRO A 65 8.56 -15.92 3.59
C PRO A 65 9.14 -16.44 2.27
N SER A 66 8.31 -16.73 1.26
CA SER A 66 8.76 -17.28 -0.03
C SER A 66 9.38 -16.25 -0.96
N ALA A 67 9.12 -14.96 -0.74
CA ALA A 67 9.45 -13.90 -1.69
C ALA A 67 10.85 -13.28 -1.47
N ASN A 68 11.56 -13.62 -0.38
CA ASN A 68 12.91 -13.14 -0.03
C ASN A 68 13.14 -11.64 -0.29
N ILE A 69 12.24 -10.81 0.25
CA ILE A 69 12.20 -9.37 -0.01
C ILE A 69 12.49 -8.63 1.28
N THR A 70 13.31 -7.59 1.20
CA THR A 70 13.62 -6.75 2.35
C THR A 70 12.61 -5.61 2.47
N ALA A 71 12.31 -5.18 3.70
CA ALA A 71 11.49 -4.00 3.96
C ALA A 71 12.01 -2.74 3.23
N VAL A 72 13.33 -2.62 3.08
CA VAL A 72 13.97 -1.54 2.32
C VAL A 72 13.57 -1.57 0.85
N TRP A 73 13.62 -2.73 0.20
CA TRP A 73 13.23 -2.86 -1.20
C TRP A 73 11.76 -2.49 -1.40
N LEU A 74 10.88 -2.98 -0.52
CA LEU A 74 9.46 -2.63 -0.54
C LEU A 74 9.27 -1.11 -0.41
N GLY A 75 9.96 -0.49 0.55
CA GLY A 75 9.92 0.96 0.76
C GLY A 75 10.37 1.76 -0.46
N VAL A 76 11.45 1.32 -1.13
CA VAL A 76 11.92 1.96 -2.37
C VAL A 76 10.88 1.84 -3.48
N MET A 77 10.30 0.66 -3.70
CA MET A 77 9.28 0.47 -4.72
C MET A 77 8.01 1.29 -4.46
N ILE A 78 7.56 1.35 -3.21
CA ILE A 78 6.42 2.18 -2.82
C ILE A 78 6.74 3.66 -3.03
N GLY A 79 7.94 4.11 -2.63
CA GLY A 79 8.37 5.49 -2.81
C GLY A 79 8.44 5.92 -4.28
N LEU A 80 8.95 5.05 -5.16
CA LEU A 80 8.95 5.28 -6.61
C LEU A 80 7.54 5.36 -7.16
N ASN A 81 6.65 4.46 -6.72
CA ASN A 81 5.28 4.43 -7.17
C ASN A 81 4.48 5.68 -6.74
N ILE A 82 4.64 6.13 -5.49
CA ILE A 82 4.03 7.36 -5.00
C ILE A 82 4.53 8.55 -5.83
N GLN A 83 5.84 8.68 -6.05
CA GLN A 83 6.37 9.79 -6.86
C GLN A 83 5.87 9.76 -8.32
N THR A 84 5.68 8.58 -8.89
CA THR A 84 5.13 8.43 -10.26
C THR A 84 3.64 8.78 -10.31
N SER A 85 2.89 8.44 -9.25
CA SER A 85 1.47 8.77 -9.09
C SER A 85 1.22 10.28 -9.06
N PHE A 86 2.11 11.06 -8.43
CA PHE A 86 2.03 12.53 -8.49
C PHE A 86 2.14 13.12 -9.91
N LEU A 87 2.68 12.37 -10.87
CA LEU A 87 2.92 12.84 -12.24
C LEU A 87 1.75 12.54 -13.20
N THR A 88 0.72 11.79 -12.80
CA THR A 88 -0.36 11.34 -13.70
C THR A 88 -1.67 11.31 -12.92
N PRO A 89 -2.85 11.75 -13.41
CA PRO A 89 -3.27 13.15 -13.59
C PRO A 89 -3.22 14.01 -12.29
N PRO A 90 -2.84 15.30 -12.40
CA PRO A 90 -2.54 16.16 -11.25
C PRO A 90 -3.79 16.89 -10.71
N PHE A 91 -4.07 16.67 -9.43
CA PHE A 91 -4.53 17.73 -8.52
C PHE A 91 -3.57 17.65 -7.34
N GLY A 92 -2.79 18.65 -6.97
CA GLY A 92 -2.91 20.08 -7.19
C GLY A 92 -2.30 20.67 -5.93
N PHE A 93 -1.04 21.08 -6.00
CA PHE A 93 -0.70 22.31 -5.31
C PHE A 93 -1.49 23.41 -6.02
N ALA A 94 -2.61 23.78 -5.43
CA ALA A 94 -3.11 25.15 -5.38
C ALA A 94 -3.20 25.53 -3.90
#